data_AF-A0A2P6R8B4-F1
#
_entry.id   AF-A0A2P6R8B4-F1
#
_cell.length_a   1.000
_cell.length_b   1.000
_cell.length_c   1.000
_cell.angle_alpha   90.00
_cell.angle_beta   90.00
_cell.angle_gamma   90.00
#
_symmetry.space_group_name_H-M   'P 1'
#
loop_
_entity.id
_entity.type
_entity.pdbx_description
1 polymer ?
#
loop_
_entity_poly.entity_id
_entity_poly.type
_entity_poly.pdbx_seq_one_letter_code
_entity_poly.pdbx_strand_id
1 'polypeptide(L)'
;MVSYHYRAPEIYLGGRYGRPVDMWSVGCIFAEMLLGKPLFYGRVKEQALSSIFRTLGVPTEEQWPDCTTLPNWNPDWNAQDSGGGAVGLEGIIPDIDAYGLDLLYKMLTYDPAKRITAKQAMKHPYFDRERETFEDWAF
;
A
#
# COMPACT_ATOMS: atom_id res chain seq x y z
N MET A 1 11.38 -15.15 -13.37
CA MET A 1 11.69 -13.88 -12.67
C MET A 1 10.35 -13.30 -12.26
N VAL A 2 9.96 -13.44 -10.99
CA VAL A 2 8.67 -12.94 -10.49
C VAL A 2 8.98 -11.65 -9.74
N SER A 3 8.31 -10.55 -10.12
CA SER A 3 8.49 -9.26 -9.47
C SER A 3 7.81 -9.27 -8.10
N TYR A 4 8.57 -9.02 -7.04
CA TYR A 4 8.07 -8.91 -5.66
C TYR A 4 7.44 -7.53 -5.37
N HIS A 5 7.58 -6.59 -6.30
CA HIS A 5 7.24 -5.17 -6.14
C HIS A 5 5.76 -4.88 -5.85
N TYR A 6 4.86 -5.77 -6.26
CA TYR A 6 3.41 -5.54 -6.19
C TYR A 6 2.71 -6.43 -5.17
N ARG A 7 3.43 -7.33 -4.49
CA ARG A 7 2.79 -8.27 -3.54
C ARG A 7 2.52 -7.61 -2.20
N ALA A 8 1.34 -7.89 -1.66
CA ALA A 8 0.88 -7.40 -0.38
C ALA A 8 1.65 -8.03 0.81
N PRO A 9 1.79 -7.32 1.95
CA PRO A 9 2.53 -7.78 3.12
C PRO A 9 2.01 -9.10 3.69
N GLU A 10 0.70 -9.32 3.69
CA GLU A 10 0.07 -10.55 4.18
C GLU A 10 0.54 -11.81 3.43
N ILE A 11 0.91 -11.70 2.15
CA ILE A 11 1.41 -12.83 1.37
C ILE A 11 2.80 -13.23 1.84
N TYR A 12 3.62 -12.27 2.25
CA TYR A 12 4.93 -12.55 2.82
C TYR A 12 4.82 -13.10 4.25
N LEU A 13 3.85 -12.61 5.02
CA LEU A 13 3.66 -12.98 6.42
C LEU A 13 2.93 -14.32 6.62
N GLY A 14 2.37 -14.91 5.57
CA GLY A 14 1.64 -16.17 5.65
C GLY A 14 0.15 -15.99 5.99
N GLY A 15 -0.38 -14.79 5.76
CA GLY A 15 -1.79 -14.48 5.86
C GLY A 15 -2.61 -15.07 4.71
N ARG A 16 -3.93 -14.84 4.75
CA ARG A 16 -4.85 -15.37 3.74
C ARG A 16 -4.81 -14.55 2.44
N TYR A 17 -4.78 -15.25 1.32
CA TYR A 17 -4.97 -14.63 0.01
C TYR A 17 -6.45 -14.26 -0.21
N GLY A 18 -6.69 -13.12 -0.88
CA GLY A 18 -8.04 -12.68 -1.23
C GLY A 18 -8.03 -11.41 -2.07
N ARG A 19 -9.22 -10.91 -2.41
CA ARG A 19 -9.42 -9.69 -3.23
C ARG A 19 -8.64 -8.45 -2.75
N PRO A 20 -8.42 -8.20 -1.44
CA PRO A 20 -7.64 -7.06 -1.01
C PRO A 20 -6.18 -7.06 -1.50
N VAL A 21 -5.61 -8.23 -1.80
CA VAL A 21 -4.22 -8.35 -2.31
C VAL A 21 -4.08 -7.65 -3.65
N ASP A 22 -5.11 -7.72 -4.49
CA ASP A 22 -5.13 -7.03 -5.79
C ASP A 22 -5.17 -5.51 -5.59
N MET A 23 -5.91 -5.02 -4.59
CA MET A 23 -5.97 -3.59 -4.28
C MET A 23 -4.63 -3.02 -3.80
N TRP A 24 -3.83 -3.81 -3.08
CA TRP A 24 -2.45 -3.43 -2.76
C TRP A 24 -1.61 -3.30 -4.03
N SER A 25 -1.74 -4.27 -4.94
CA SER A 25 -1.00 -4.28 -6.21
C SER A 25 -1.36 -3.06 -7.06
N VAL A 26 -2.64 -2.68 -7.11
CA VAL A 26 -3.13 -1.46 -7.75
C VAL A 26 -2.52 -0.22 -7.10
N GLY A 27 -2.47 -0.16 -5.76
CA GLY A 27 -1.79 0.93 -5.05
C GLY A 27 -0.32 1.07 -5.42
N CYS A 28 0.43 -0.05 -5.47
CA CYS A 28 1.82 -0.04 -5.92
C CYS A 28 1.98 0.49 -7.36
N ILE A 29 1.11 0.06 -8.28
CA ILE A 29 1.15 0.52 -9.68
C ILE A 29 0.77 2.00 -9.76
N PHE A 30 -0.22 2.44 -8.99
CA PHE A 30 -0.61 3.85 -8.95
C PHE A 30 0.54 4.74 -8.48
N ALA A 31 1.20 4.38 -7.38
CA ALA A 31 2.40 5.07 -6.92
C ALA A 31 3.53 5.03 -7.97
N GLU A 32 3.74 3.89 -8.64
CA GLU A 32 4.75 3.76 -9.69
C GLU A 32 4.47 4.66 -10.89
N MET A 33 3.20 4.86 -11.28
CA MET A 33 2.84 5.80 -12.34
C MET A 33 3.20 7.25 -11.97
N LEU A 34 3.08 7.62 -10.69
CA LEU A 34 3.46 8.94 -10.20
C LEU A 34 4.99 9.10 -10.06
N LEU A 35 5.69 8.02 -9.67
CA LEU A 35 7.14 8.03 -9.40
C LEU A 35 8.01 7.76 -10.63
N GLY A 36 7.48 7.09 -11.65
CA GLY A 36 8.22 6.52 -12.77
C GLY A 36 9.11 5.31 -12.41
N LYS A 37 9.03 4.80 -11.17
CA LYS A 37 9.79 3.65 -10.66
C LYS A 37 8.98 2.89 -9.60
N PRO A 38 9.28 1.61 -9.33
CA PRO A 38 8.54 0.82 -8.34
C PRO A 38 8.57 1.45 -6.95
N LEU A 39 7.41 1.53 -6.29
CA LEU A 39 7.29 2.04 -4.92
C LEU A 39 8.07 1.19 -3.91
N PHE A 40 7.89 -0.14 -4.00
CA PHE A 40 8.60 -1.09 -3.16
C PHE A 40 9.59 -1.90 -4.00
N TYR A 41 10.86 -1.89 -3.62
CA TYR A 41 11.90 -2.63 -4.34
C TYR A 41 12.43 -3.79 -3.50
N GLY A 42 12.37 -5.01 -4.06
CA GLY A 42 12.96 -6.19 -3.44
C GLY A 42 13.21 -7.30 -4.44
N ARG A 43 14.38 -7.94 -4.34
CA ARG A 43 14.71 -9.15 -5.14
C ARG A 43 14.34 -10.44 -4.42
N VAL A 44 14.19 -10.35 -3.10
CA VAL A 44 13.79 -11.42 -2.19
C VAL A 44 12.74 -10.89 -1.21
N LYS A 45 12.05 -11.81 -0.53
CA LYS A 45 10.95 -11.51 0.42
C LYS A 45 11.37 -10.48 1.47
N GLU A 46 12.54 -10.64 2.06
CA GLU A 46 13.04 -9.83 3.17
C GLU A 46 13.29 -8.39 2.73
N GLN A 47 13.83 -8.21 1.52
CA GLN A 47 14.04 -6.89 0.93
C GLN A 47 12.72 -6.20 0.60
N ALA A 48 11.74 -6.94 0.07
CA ALA A 48 10.42 -6.37 -0.23
C ALA A 48 9.70 -5.91 1.05
N LEU A 49 9.69 -6.73 2.10
CA LEU A 49 9.12 -6.35 3.41
C LEU A 49 9.86 -5.16 4.03
N SER A 50 11.19 -5.18 4.01
CA SER A 50 11.99 -4.07 4.53
C SER A 50 11.71 -2.76 3.77
N SER A 51 11.52 -2.83 2.45
CA SER A 51 11.12 -1.67 1.65
C SER A 51 9.74 -1.15 2.04
N ILE A 52 8.77 -2.04 2.30
CA ILE A 52 7.43 -1.67 2.75
C ILE A 52 7.50 -0.97 4.11
N PHE A 53 8.20 -1.58 5.09
CA PHE A 53 8.30 -1.04 6.44
C PHE A 53 9.07 0.28 6.50
N ARG A 54 10.07 0.48 5.63
CA ARG A 54 10.76 1.78 5.52
C ARG A 54 9.83 2.89 5.03
N THR A 55 8.90 2.57 4.13
CA THR A 55 7.98 3.55 3.55
C THR A 55 6.78 3.82 4.45
N LEU A 56 6.13 2.77 4.97
CA LEU A 56 4.86 2.85 5.69
C LEU A 56 4.98 2.67 7.22
N GLY A 57 6.16 2.31 7.71
CA GLY A 57 6.38 1.91 9.10
C GLY A 57 6.05 0.44 9.33
N VAL A 58 6.51 -0.12 10.46
CA VAL A 58 6.15 -1.48 10.87
C VAL A 58 4.70 -1.46 11.40
N PRO A 59 3.81 -2.36 10.94
CA PRO A 59 2.41 -2.33 11.38
C PRO A 59 2.31 -2.62 12.87
N THR A 60 1.49 -1.83 13.56
CA THR A 60 1.11 -2.09 14.95
C THR A 60 -0.15 -2.95 15.03
N GLU A 61 -0.41 -3.56 16.20
CA GLU A 61 -1.65 -4.31 16.49
C GLU A 61 -2.92 -3.45 16.35
N GLU A 62 -2.81 -2.13 16.53
CA GLU A 62 -3.93 -1.20 16.32
C GLU A 62 -4.26 -1.05 14.82
N GLN A 63 -3.24 -0.96 13.98
CA GLN A 63 -3.37 -0.81 12.54
C GLN A 63 -3.82 -2.12 11.90
N TRP A 64 -3.19 -3.23 12.29
CA TRP A 64 -3.48 -4.57 11.81
C TRP A 64 -3.56 -5.55 12.99
N PRO A 65 -4.78 -5.85 13.46
CA PRO A 65 -4.99 -6.82 14.53
C PRO A 65 -4.44 -8.20 14.16
N ASP A 66 -3.82 -8.86 15.13
CA ASP A 66 -3.21 -10.18 15.07
C ASP A 66 -2.01 -10.28 14.12
N CYS A 67 -1.42 -9.15 13.68
CA CYS A 67 -0.29 -9.16 12.75
C CYS A 67 0.94 -9.86 13.35
N THR A 68 1.16 -9.76 14.67
CA THR A 68 2.27 -10.41 15.36
C THR A 68 2.13 -11.93 15.45
N THR A 69 0.91 -12.46 15.26
CA THR A 69 0.61 -13.89 15.32
C THR A 69 0.82 -14.60 13.98
N LEU A 70 1.11 -13.85 12.91
CA LEU A 70 1.27 -14.40 11.57
C LEU A 70 2.49 -15.34 11.49
N PRO A 71 2.42 -16.43 10.71
CA PRO A 71 3.44 -17.48 10.70
C PRO A 71 4.88 -17.00 10.46
N ASN A 72 5.05 -15.95 9.67
CA ASN A 72 6.36 -15.41 9.33
C ASN A 72 6.61 -14.02 9.93
N TRP A 73 5.93 -13.66 11.02
CA TRP A 73 6.21 -12.43 11.75
C TRP A 73 7.61 -12.49 12.40
N ASN A 74 8.37 -11.39 12.32
CA ASN A 74 9.64 -11.26 13.02
C ASN A 74 9.58 -10.10 14.02
N PRO A 75 9.70 -10.36 15.35
CA PRO A 75 9.67 -9.32 16.37
C PRO A 75 10.84 -8.32 16.27
N ASP A 76 11.95 -8.69 15.63
CA ASP A 76 13.12 -7.81 15.46
C ASP A 76 12.80 -6.58 14.60
N TRP A 77 11.75 -6.63 13.76
CA TRP A 77 11.32 -5.48 12.97
C TRP A 77 10.89 -4.30 13.85
N ASN A 78 10.23 -4.57 14.97
CA ASN A 78 9.83 -3.54 15.94
C ASN A 78 11.04 -2.94 16.67
N ALA A 79 12.08 -3.74 16.93
CA ALA A 79 13.30 -3.29 17.58
C ALA A 79 14.18 -2.44 16.65
N GLN A 80 14.17 -2.74 15.34
CA GLN A 80 14.88 -2.00 14.30
C GLN A 80 14.23 -0.67 13.93
N ASP A 81 12.96 -0.45 14.31
CA ASP A 81 12.26 0.84 14.15
C ASP A 81 12.69 1.88 15.21
N SER A 82 13.95 1.84 15.64
CA SER A 82 14.51 2.69 16.69
C SER A 82 14.86 4.09 16.15
N GLY A 83 13.83 4.84 15.75
CA GLY A 83 13.86 6.31 15.71
C GLY A 83 14.00 6.99 14.35
N GLY A 84 13.98 6.25 13.23
CA GLY A 84 14.00 6.81 11.89
C GLY A 84 12.65 7.26 11.35
N GLY A 85 11.55 6.65 11.85
CA GLY A 85 10.19 6.88 11.36
C GLY A 85 9.98 6.36 9.93
N ALA A 86 8.72 6.04 9.61
CA ALA A 86 8.32 5.83 8.22
C ALA A 86 8.59 7.11 7.41
N VAL A 87 9.15 6.99 6.20
CA VAL A 87 9.34 8.15 5.32
C VAL A 87 8.00 8.78 4.92
N GLY A 88 6.93 7.98 4.88
CA GLY A 88 5.63 8.39 4.39
C GLY A 88 5.56 8.41 2.87
N LEU A 89 4.36 8.33 2.31
CA LEU A 89 4.14 8.37 0.86
C LEU A 89 4.38 9.79 0.32
N GLU A 90 4.02 10.81 1.09
CA GLU A 90 4.26 12.23 0.79
C GLU A 90 5.75 12.59 0.70
N GLY A 91 6.63 11.90 1.44
CA GLY A 91 8.07 12.10 1.36
C GLY A 91 8.72 11.40 0.17
N ILE A 92 8.00 10.49 -0.49
CA ILE A 92 8.50 9.68 -1.61
C ILE A 92 7.96 10.18 -2.94
N ILE A 93 6.66 10.52 -3.00
CA ILE A 93 5.96 10.86 -4.22
C ILE A 93 5.91 12.39 -4.38
N PRO A 94 6.65 12.96 -5.34
CA PRO A 94 6.66 14.40 -5.55
C PRO A 94 5.31 14.88 -6.06
N ASP A 95 4.89 16.06 -5.59
CA ASP A 95 3.70 16.79 -6.07
C ASP A 95 2.38 16.01 -6.00
N ILE A 96 2.28 14.98 -5.14
CA ILE A 96 1.03 14.23 -4.93
C ILE A 96 -0.02 15.13 -4.26
N ASP A 97 -1.21 15.19 -4.85
CA ASP A 97 -2.33 15.93 -4.27
C ASP A 97 -2.95 15.19 -3.07
N ALA A 98 -3.69 15.92 -2.24
CA ALA A 98 -4.26 15.39 -1.01
C ALA A 98 -5.22 14.21 -1.25
N TYR A 99 -5.99 14.21 -2.34
CA TYR A 99 -6.92 13.12 -2.65
C TYR A 99 -6.21 11.90 -3.21
N GLY A 100 -5.15 12.10 -4.00
CA GLY A 100 -4.27 11.04 -4.49
C GLY A 100 -3.55 10.34 -3.35
N LEU A 101 -3.00 11.13 -2.41
CA LEU A 101 -2.32 10.61 -1.22
C LEU A 101 -3.29 9.81 -0.33
N ASP A 102 -4.48 10.35 -0.06
CA ASP A 102 -5.52 9.69 0.74
C ASP A 102 -6.00 8.37 0.09
N LEU A 103 -6.23 8.37 -1.22
CA LEU A 103 -6.58 7.15 -1.96
C LEU A 103 -5.45 6.11 -1.86
N LEU A 104 -4.20 6.53 -1.99
CA LEU A 104 -3.06 5.64 -1.97
C LEU A 104 -2.86 5.00 -0.59
N TYR A 105 -3.00 5.76 0.50
CA TYR A 105 -2.99 5.20 1.87
C TYR A 105 -4.12 4.19 2.09
N LYS A 106 -5.31 4.45 1.54
CA LYS A 106 -6.45 3.52 1.61
C LYS A 106 -6.21 2.22 0.82
N MET A 107 -5.47 2.29 -0.30
CA MET A 107 -5.05 1.10 -1.07
C MET A 107 -3.92 0.33 -0.40
N LEU A 108 -2.99 1.02 0.26
CA LEU A 108 -1.82 0.45 0.93
C LEU A 108 -2.03 0.23 2.43
N THR A 109 -3.28 0.07 2.86
CA THR A 109 -3.61 -0.27 4.26
C THR A 109 -3.15 -1.69 4.57
N TYR A 110 -2.44 -1.86 5.69
CA TYR A 110 -1.92 -3.17 6.14
C TYR A 110 -3.00 -4.21 6.31
N ASP A 111 -3.99 -3.92 7.15
CA ASP A 111 -5.11 -4.81 7.41
C ASP A 111 -5.94 -5.03 6.12
N PRO A 112 -5.94 -6.25 5.55
CA PRO A 112 -6.69 -6.56 4.34
C PRO A 112 -8.19 -6.34 4.49
N ALA A 113 -8.74 -6.43 5.71
CA ALA A 113 -10.16 -6.22 5.98
C ALA A 113 -10.56 -4.74 5.97
N LYS A 114 -9.62 -3.83 6.29
CA LYS A 114 -9.83 -2.38 6.26
C LYS A 114 -9.43 -1.74 4.93
N ARG A 115 -8.64 -2.45 4.11
CA ARG A 115 -8.18 -1.97 2.80
C ARG A 115 -9.35 -1.65 1.87
N ILE A 116 -9.27 -0.52 1.17
CA ILE A 116 -10.35 -0.07 0.27
C ILE A 116 -10.61 -1.10 -0.83
N THR A 117 -11.88 -1.36 -1.11
CA THR A 117 -12.29 -2.22 -2.23
C THR A 117 -12.28 -1.45 -3.55
N ALA A 118 -12.17 -2.15 -4.68
CA ALA A 118 -12.26 -1.51 -6.01
C ALA A 118 -13.55 -0.68 -6.17
N LYS A 119 -14.69 -1.18 -5.68
CA LYS A 119 -15.98 -0.48 -5.71
C LYS A 119 -15.96 0.83 -4.91
N GLN A 120 -15.29 0.84 -3.76
CA GLN A 120 -15.13 2.06 -2.96
C GLN A 120 -14.12 3.02 -3.59
N ALA A 121 -13.01 2.50 -4.14
CA ALA A 121 -11.98 3.30 -4.81
C ALA A 121 -12.53 4.07 -6.01
N MET A 122 -13.38 3.47 -6.84
CA MET A 122 -14.02 4.16 -7.97
C MET A 122 -14.91 5.34 -7.54
N LYS A 123 -15.41 5.33 -6.30
CA LYS A 123 -16.23 6.41 -5.72
C LYS A 123 -15.40 7.43 -4.94
N HIS A 124 -14.07 7.30 -4.96
CA HIS A 124 -13.20 8.19 -4.21
C HIS A 124 -13.16 9.59 -4.83
N PRO A 125 -13.10 10.67 -4.02
CA PRO A 125 -13.03 12.04 -4.53
C PRO A 125 -11.90 12.33 -5.53
N TYR A 126 -10.81 11.54 -5.45
CA TYR A 126 -9.72 11.59 -6.42
C TYR A 126 -10.20 11.47 -7.88
N PHE A 127 -11.28 10.71 -8.13
CA PHE A 127 -11.86 10.53 -9.47
C PHE A 127 -13.05 11.44 -9.76
N ASP A 128 -13.40 12.41 -8.90
CA ASP A 128 -14.56 13.29 -9.11
C ASP A 128 -14.41 14.12 -10.40
N ARG A 129 -13.23 14.71 -10.63
CA ARG A 129 -12.95 15.53 -11.83
C ARG A 129 -13.17 14.78 -13.14
N GLU A 130 -12.73 13.53 -13.20
CA GLU A 130 -12.92 12.71 -14.40
C GLU A 130 -14.38 12.28 -14.56
N ARG A 131 -15.09 12.01 -13.45
CA ARG A 131 -16.52 11.67 -13.48
C ARG A 131 -17.37 12.82 -14.04
N GLU A 132 -17.12 14.05 -13.61
CA GLU A 132 -17.77 15.25 -14.16
C GLU A 132 -17.50 15.39 -15.66
N THR A 133 -16.24 15.16 -16.07
CA THR A 133 -15.86 15.22 -17.49
C THR A 133 -16.63 14.19 -18.32
N PHE A 134 -16.79 12.94 -17.88
CA PHE A 134 -17.52 11.91 -18.64
C PHE A 134 -19.03 12.16 -18.71
N GLU A 135 -19.63 12.81 -17.69
CA GLU A 135 -21.04 13.19 -17.72
C GLU A 135 -21.31 14.28 -18.78
N ASP A 136 -20.36 15.17 -19.05
CA ASP A 136 -20.47 16.18 -20.11
C ASP A 136 -20.47 15.60 -21.54
N TRP A 137 -19.91 14.39 -21.73
CA TRP A 137 -19.93 13.67 -23.03
C TRP A 137 -21.12 12.71 -23.17
N ALA A 138 -21.93 12.55 -22.12
CA ALA A 138 -23.10 11.69 -22.13
C ALA A 138 -24.35 12.50 -22.52
N PHE A 139 -24.38 12.99 -23.76
CA PHE A 139 -25.57 13.51 -24.44
C PHE A 139 -25.94 12.62 -25.63
#